data_AF-A0A2V7TXV4-F1
#
_entry.id   AF-A0A2V7TXV4-F1
#
_cell.length_a   1.000
_cell.length_b   1.000
_cell.length_c   1.000
_cell.angle_alpha   90.00
_cell.angle_beta   90.00
_cell.angle_gamma   90.00
#
_symmetry.space_group_name_H-M   'P 1'
#
loop_
_entity.id
_entity.type
_entity.pdbx_description
1 polymer ?
#
loop_
_entity_poly.entity_id
_entity_poly.type
_entity_poly.pdbx_seq_one_letter_code
_entity_poly.pdbx_strand_id
1 'polypeptide(L)'
;GAALAGRRALIGSTLPMPKDYEKRWQLQSMLVMGGDPDALLAEAARYGVRYFVVTPSFLASYYPKSDLGRIGVLPHLRSVFYSRDSSGDFVAIFRVEKPAS
;
A
#
# COMPACT_ATOMS: atom_id res chain seq x y z
N GLY A 1 -1.05 13.31 -17.39
CA GLY A 1 -1.10 12.62 -16.09
C GLY A 1 -2.42 11.91 -15.83
N ALA A 2 -2.86 11.00 -16.71
CA ALA A 2 -4.15 10.28 -16.58
C ALA A 2 -4.00 8.76 -16.34
N ALA A 3 -2.78 8.23 -16.38
CA ALA A 3 -2.54 6.78 -16.38
C ALA A 3 -2.63 6.10 -14.99
N LEU A 4 -2.67 6.88 -13.90
CA LEU A 4 -2.84 6.32 -12.55
C LEU A 4 -4.31 6.03 -12.19
N ALA A 5 -5.28 6.69 -12.84
CA ALA A 5 -6.69 6.50 -12.51
C ALA A 5 -7.23 5.10 -12.88
N GLY A 6 -6.63 4.45 -13.89
CA GLY A 6 -7.03 3.12 -14.36
C GLY A 6 -6.32 1.95 -13.65
N ARG A 7 -5.30 2.22 -12.82
CA ARG A 7 -4.54 1.21 -12.10
C ARG A 7 -4.78 1.41 -10.61
N ARG A 8 -5.75 0.67 -10.07
CA ARG A 8 -6.22 0.66 -8.67
C ARG A 8 -5.07 0.86 -7.68
N ALA A 9 -4.76 2.12 -7.41
CA ALA A 9 -3.91 2.58 -6.32
C ALA A 9 -4.86 2.89 -5.16
N LEU A 10 -4.49 2.46 -3.96
CA LEU A 10 -5.29 2.66 -2.76
C LEU A 10 -5.18 4.13 -2.35
N ILE A 11 -5.93 5.01 -3.04
CA ILE A 11 -6.16 6.39 -2.59
C ILE A 11 -7.59 6.41 -2.03
N GLY A 12 -7.66 6.28 -0.71
CA GLY A 12 -8.91 6.18 0.04
C GLY A 12 -9.71 7.46 0.00
N SER A 13 -10.82 7.45 -0.73
CA SER A 13 -12.12 8.11 -0.41
C SER A 13 -13.09 8.12 -1.61
N THR A 14 -12.61 7.96 -2.84
CA THR A 14 -13.42 8.14 -4.07
C THR A 14 -13.53 6.91 -4.98
N LEU A 15 -12.95 5.77 -4.60
CA LEU A 15 -13.08 4.53 -5.39
C LEU A 15 -14.44 3.87 -5.14
N PRO A 16 -15.13 3.36 -6.18
CA PRO A 16 -16.34 2.54 -6.04
C PRO A 16 -15.97 1.18 -5.43
N MET A 17 -15.73 1.17 -4.12
CA MET A 17 -15.42 0.00 -3.32
C MET A 17 -16.60 -0.32 -2.41
N PRO A 18 -16.75 -1.59 -1.98
CA PRO A 18 -17.73 -1.95 -0.97
C PRO A 18 -17.59 -1.05 0.27
N LYS A 19 -18.70 -0.72 0.94
CA LYS A 19 -18.71 0.15 2.13
C LYS A 19 -18.25 -0.60 3.40
N ASP A 20 -17.21 -1.42 3.30
CA ASP A 20 -16.60 -2.20 4.38
C ASP A 20 -15.31 -1.52 4.88
N TYR A 21 -15.49 -0.37 5.54
CA TYR A 21 -14.38 0.46 6.03
C TYR A 21 -13.42 -0.29 6.95
N GLU A 22 -13.91 -1.14 7.86
CA GLU A 22 -13.07 -1.94 8.76
C GLU A 22 -12.14 -2.89 8.01
N LYS A 23 -12.66 -3.59 6.99
CA LYS A 23 -11.84 -4.49 6.17
C LYS A 23 -10.79 -3.74 5.35
N ARG A 24 -11.13 -2.54 4.88
CA ARG A 24 -10.16 -1.67 4.19
C ARG A 24 -9.06 -1.20 5.12
N TRP A 25 -9.41 -0.85 6.36
CA TRP A 25 -8.44 -0.55 7.42
C TRP A 25 -7.56 -1.74 7.76
N GLN A 26 -8.13 -2.95 7.81
CA GLN A 26 -7.38 -4.18 8.01
C GLN A 26 -6.39 -4.42 6.86
N LEU A 27 -6.82 -4.31 5.60
CA LEU A 27 -5.91 -4.44 4.45
C LEU A 27 -4.79 -3.40 4.50
N GLN A 28 -5.12 -2.13 4.76
CA GLN A 28 -4.14 -1.05 4.89
C GLN A 28 -3.13 -1.35 6.02
N SER A 29 -3.62 -1.88 7.15
CA SER A 29 -2.78 -2.29 8.27
C SER A 29 -1.83 -3.42 7.89
N MET A 30 -2.32 -4.47 7.21
CA MET A 30 -1.47 -5.58 6.75
C MET A 30 -0.39 -5.13 5.76
N LEU A 31 -0.71 -4.18 4.87
CA LEU A 31 0.24 -3.60 3.91
C LEU A 31 1.34 -2.74 4.57
N VAL A 32 1.11 -2.22 5.78
CA VAL A 32 2.07 -1.33 6.47
C VAL A 32 2.82 -2.03 7.60
N MET A 33 2.10 -2.81 8.41
CA MET A 33 2.63 -3.46 9.61
C MET A 33 3.04 -4.92 9.34
N GLY A 34 2.71 -5.45 8.17
CA GLY A 34 2.83 -6.87 7.88
C GLY A 34 1.68 -7.68 8.46
N GLY A 35 1.73 -8.98 8.21
CA GLY A 35 0.68 -9.93 8.57
C GLY A 35 0.86 -11.21 7.78
N ASP A 36 -0.15 -12.07 7.84
CA ASP A 36 -0.22 -13.28 7.00
C ASP A 36 -0.23 -12.87 5.51
N PRO A 37 0.79 -13.26 4.72
CA PRO A 37 0.85 -12.96 3.30
C PRO A 37 -0.34 -13.50 2.50
N ASP A 38 -0.86 -14.68 2.84
CA ASP A 38 -1.96 -15.29 2.09
C ASP A 38 -3.28 -14.57 2.36
N ALA A 39 -3.53 -14.18 3.62
CA ALA A 39 -4.69 -13.37 4.00
C ALA A 39 -4.65 -11.97 3.34
N LEU A 40 -3.47 -11.34 3.31
CA LEU A 40 -3.28 -10.06 2.62
C LEU A 40 -3.56 -10.18 1.14
N LEU A 41 -3.02 -11.20 0.46
CA LEU A 41 -3.22 -11.39 -0.98
C LEU A 41 -4.68 -11.66 -1.33
N ALA A 42 -5.40 -12.43 -0.48
CA ALA A 42 -6.82 -12.69 -0.65
C ALA A 42 -7.66 -11.41 -0.53
N GLU A 43 -7.44 -10.59 0.50
CA GLU A 43 -8.16 -9.32 0.66
C GLU A 43 -7.74 -8.29 -0.41
N ALA A 44 -6.45 -8.21 -0.77
CA ALA A 44 -5.99 -7.37 -1.87
C ALA A 44 -6.67 -7.74 -3.19
N ALA A 45 -6.80 -9.04 -3.49
CA ALA A 45 -7.51 -9.51 -4.68
C ALA A 45 -8.99 -9.14 -4.68
N ARG A 46 -9.67 -9.23 -3.52
CA ARG A 46 -11.08 -8.84 -3.34
C ARG A 46 -11.34 -7.38 -3.74
N TYR A 47 -10.43 -6.46 -3.40
CA TYR A 47 -10.52 -5.05 -3.82
C TYR A 47 -9.80 -4.76 -5.16
N GLY A 48 -9.10 -5.75 -5.73
CA GLY A 48 -8.23 -5.63 -6.89
C GLY A 48 -7.07 -4.66 -6.70
N VAL A 49 -6.57 -4.57 -5.46
CA VAL A 49 -5.38 -3.79 -5.11
C VAL A 49 -4.15 -4.56 -5.61
N ARG A 50 -3.42 -3.94 -6.52
CA ARG A 50 -2.17 -4.50 -7.09
C ARG A 50 -0.94 -3.68 -6.73
N TYR A 51 -1.16 -2.44 -6.32
CA TYR A 51 -0.12 -1.49 -5.98
C TYR A 51 -0.46 -0.78 -4.69
N PHE A 52 0.55 -0.59 -3.86
CA PHE A 52 0.49 0.14 -2.62
C PHE A 52 1.39 1.37 -2.71
N VAL A 53 0.82 2.55 -2.45
CA VAL A 53 1.52 3.84 -2.55
C VAL A 53 1.74 4.38 -1.14
N VAL A 54 2.97 4.78 -0.84
CA VAL A 54 3.38 5.29 0.46
C VAL A 54 3.96 6.68 0.29
N THR A 55 3.49 7.61 1.13
CA THR A 55 4.00 8.97 1.26
C THR A 55 4.29 9.28 2.74
N PRO A 56 5.13 10.28 3.05
CA PRO A 56 5.34 10.73 4.42
C PRO A 56 4.03 11.11 5.12
N SER A 57 3.14 11.83 4.42
CA SER A 57 1.85 12.29 4.98
C SER A 57 0.93 11.14 5.36
N PHE A 58 0.90 10.07 4.56
CA PHE A 58 0.16 8.85 4.87
C PHE A 58 0.70 8.18 6.14
N LEU A 59 2.03 8.04 6.25
CA LEU A 59 2.65 7.42 7.43
C LEU A 59 2.44 8.28 8.69
N ALA A 60 2.68 9.59 8.61
CA ALA A 60 2.50 10.49 9.73
C ALA A 60 1.06 10.50 10.27
N SER A 61 0.07 10.40 9.37
CA SER A 61 -1.35 10.46 9.75
C SER A 61 -1.88 9.15 10.32
N TYR A 62 -1.45 8.01 9.78
CA TYR A 62 -2.09 6.72 10.05
C TYR A 62 -1.17 5.69 10.72
N TYR A 63 0.15 5.79 10.52
CA TYR A 63 1.14 4.83 11.01
C TYR A 63 2.43 5.53 11.47
N PRO A 64 2.38 6.40 12.50
CA PRO A 64 3.51 7.24 12.90
C PRO A 64 4.72 6.47 13.42
N LYS A 65 4.55 5.18 13.72
CA LYS A 65 5.62 4.27 14.14
C LYS A 65 6.20 3.44 13.00
N SER A 66 5.69 3.55 11.77
CA SER A 66 6.16 2.80 10.60
C SER A 66 6.94 3.69 9.64
N ASP A 67 7.80 3.09 8.82
CA ASP A 67 8.67 3.78 7.88
C ASP A 67 8.90 2.92 6.62
N LEU A 68 9.52 3.50 5.59
CA LEU A 68 9.80 2.77 4.35
C LEU A 68 10.76 1.61 4.53
N GLY A 69 11.68 1.66 5.50
CA GLY A 69 12.58 0.55 5.79
C GLY A 69 11.80 -0.67 6.27
N ARG A 70 10.84 -0.48 7.18
CA ARG A 70 9.95 -1.54 7.65
C ARG A 70 9.02 -2.07 6.57
N ILE A 71 8.45 -1.20 5.74
CA ILE A 71 7.55 -1.61 4.66
C ILE A 71 8.33 -2.33 3.54
N GLY A 72 9.53 -1.85 3.21
CA GLY A 72 10.33 -2.37 2.11
C GLY A 72 10.89 -3.78 2.33
N VAL A 73 10.87 -4.28 3.56
CA VAL A 73 11.29 -5.66 3.90
C VAL A 73 10.11 -6.63 3.98
N LEU A 74 8.87 -6.17 3.76
CA LEU A 74 7.71 -7.05 3.80
C LEU A 74 7.72 -8.03 2.61
N PRO A 75 7.57 -9.34 2.84
CA PRO A 75 7.79 -10.37 1.80
C PRO A 75 6.76 -10.36 0.67
N HIS A 76 5.61 -9.72 0.89
CA HIS A 76 4.51 -9.59 -0.09
C HIS A 76 4.54 -8.25 -0.84
N LEU A 77 5.56 -7.41 -0.61
CA LEU A 77 5.75 -6.14 -1.26
C LEU A 77 7.06 -6.11 -2.05
N ARG A 78 6.96 -5.76 -3.32
CA ARG A 78 8.13 -5.49 -4.16
C ARG A 78 8.16 -4.02 -4.54
N SER A 79 9.23 -3.32 -4.19
CA SER A 79 9.42 -1.94 -4.65
C SER A 79 9.51 -1.90 -6.17
N VAL A 80 8.68 -1.05 -6.79
CA VAL A 80 8.66 -0.84 -8.26
C VAL A 80 8.93 0.62 -8.64
N PHE A 81 8.81 1.54 -7.69
CA PHE A 81 9.14 2.94 -7.90
C PHE A 81 9.48 3.61 -6.57
N TYR A 82 10.47 4.50 -6.61
CA TYR A 82 10.81 5.38 -5.52
C TYR A 82 11.31 6.71 -6.08
N SER A 83 10.77 7.81 -5.54
CA SER A 83 11.26 9.16 -5.81
C SER A 83 11.21 9.97 -4.52
N ARG A 84 12.25 10.78 -4.30
CA ARG A 84 12.40 11.64 -3.15
C ARG A 84 12.92 13.00 -3.61
N ASP A 85 12.39 14.07 -3.05
CA ASP A 85 12.86 15.43 -3.33
C ASP A 85 13.92 15.89 -2.30
N SER A 86 14.44 17.10 -2.48
CA SER A 86 15.43 17.68 -1.57
C SER A 86 14.86 18.10 -0.22
N SER A 87 13.53 18.24 -0.09
CA SER A 87 12.85 18.56 1.17
C SER A 87 12.68 17.33 2.07
N GLY A 88 12.87 16.14 1.49
CA GLY A 88 12.67 14.87 2.18
C GLY A 88 11.30 14.25 1.93
N ASP A 89 10.45 14.88 1.12
CA ASP A 89 9.18 14.30 0.68
C ASP A 89 9.45 13.17 -0.32
N PHE A 90 8.58 12.16 -0.31
CA PHE A 90 8.76 10.99 -1.16
C PHE A 90 7.44 10.36 -1.62
N VAL A 91 7.56 9.61 -2.71
CA VAL A 91 6.56 8.65 -3.15
C VAL A 91 7.26 7.31 -3.37
N ALA A 92 6.81 6.29 -2.65
CA ALA A 92 7.20 4.91 -2.88
C ALA A 92 6.00 4.11 -3.40
N ILE A 93 6.21 3.26 -4.41
CA ILE A 93 5.19 2.37 -4.94
C ILE A 93 5.70 0.94 -4.83
N PHE A 94 4.90 0.10 -4.18
CA PHE A 94 5.13 -1.32 -4.05
C PHE A 94 4.10 -2.07 -4.89
N ARG A 95 4.54 -3.11 -5.60
CA ARG A 95 3.65 -4.11 -6.17
C ARG A 95 3.31 -5.13 -5.08
N VAL A 96 2.02 -5.41 -4.94
CA VAL A 96 1.52 -6.47 -4.05
C VAL A 96 1.61 -7.78 -4.83
N GLU A 97 2.47 -8.69 -4.38
CA GLU A 97 2.68 -9.97 -5.04
C GLU A 97 3.02 -11.08 -4.04
N LYS A 98 2.88 -12.33 -4.49
CA LYS A 98 3.18 -13.49 -3.65
C LYS A 98 4.68 -13.52 -3.34
N PRO A 99 5.10 -13.80 -2.09
CA PRO A 99 6.50 -14.00 -1.76
C PRO A 99 7.12 -15.09 -2.65
N ALA A 100 8.37 -14.91 -3.07
CA ALA A 100 9.14 -15.98 -3.70
C ALA A 100 9.35 -17.10 -2.66
N SER A 101 9.02 -18.33 -3.03
CA SER A 101 9.25 -19.54 -2.22
C SER A 101 10.72 -19.92 -2.18
#